data_AF-A0A238LHB2-F1
#
_entry.id   AF-A0A238LHB2-F1
#
_cell.length_a   1.000
_cell.length_b   1.000
_cell.length_c   1.000
_cell.angle_alpha   90.00
_cell.angle_beta   90.00
_cell.angle_gamma   90.00
#
_symmetry.space_group_name_H-M   'P 1'
#
loop_
_entity.id
_entity.type
_entity.pdbx_description
1 polymer ?
#
loop_
_entity_poly.entity_id
_entity_poly.type
_entity_poly.pdbx_seq_one_letter_code
_entity_poly.pdbx_strand_id
1 'polypeptide(L)'
;MIAAAPTLANLFLSVAALAGLWALHGLIAAQGAWMPLNRRFLIGLRVTMLLFAGRALIVMTGVAGFRVIELVAAALIPLAVLILTEGLLRRHAPRLVKVLIAGAACVFVLWAFWPTLAEPIRWRGLLAYQLGTLAACGTMVLGRDRASLSAAENRAVGRLGLSLVLLVPLVGADFWAEALALPVQPSPLAVLFLCWLAVGLTRGEARHGASLWGFAFVIGMAAVVTTLLSVIWSMPWQGALLSGAVVAAAMLTTAIFAEAQAVRAEADGLSLLRQLAAGGDDPDAFLRGVQGHPMVEGAVRIGMEDLPDLDAAVLRDMFARRPVLRRADLQAADEVADYAAFLFDRFEASHVMLVAEEPLQLLALAMPSVAASSRLELELAAVQRMALLMTREAA
;
A
#
# COMPACT_ATOMS: atom_id res chain seq x y z
N MET A 1 32.99 21.61 -2.89
CA MET A 1 31.58 21.16 -2.98
C MET A 1 31.41 19.65 -3.24
N ILE A 2 32.40 18.91 -3.75
CA ILE A 2 32.27 17.47 -4.09
C ILE A 2 32.27 16.53 -2.86
N ALA A 3 32.89 16.92 -1.74
CA ALA A 3 33.03 16.06 -0.55
C ALA A 3 31.72 15.79 0.22
N ALA A 4 30.70 16.65 0.07
CA ALA A 4 29.43 16.49 0.78
C ALA A 4 28.39 15.64 0.01
N ALA A 5 28.64 15.33 -1.26
CA ALA A 5 27.67 14.65 -2.12
C ALA A 5 27.28 13.24 -1.62
N PRO A 6 28.22 12.36 -1.20
CA PRO A 6 27.86 11.05 -0.64
C PRO A 6 27.02 11.16 0.64
N THR A 7 27.37 12.11 1.50
CA THR A 7 26.66 12.37 2.76
C THR A 7 25.21 12.82 2.51
N LEU A 8 25.01 13.77 1.59
CA LEU A 8 23.68 14.24 1.20
C LEU A 8 22.87 13.15 0.49
N ALA A 9 23.50 12.35 -0.35
CA ALA A 9 22.84 11.22 -1.02
C ALA A 9 22.37 10.18 0.01
N ASN A 10 23.22 9.77 0.95
CA ASN A 10 22.84 8.83 2.01
C ASN A 10 21.73 9.38 2.93
N LEU A 11 21.73 10.69 3.20
CA LEU A 11 20.63 11.35 3.90
C LEU A 11 19.32 11.25 3.09
N PHE A 12 19.36 11.63 1.81
CA PHE A 12 18.20 11.55 0.92
C PHE A 12 17.66 10.11 0.84
N LEU A 13 18.52 9.12 0.66
CA LEU A 13 18.15 7.71 0.63
C LEU A 13 17.46 7.28 1.94
N SER A 14 18.01 7.69 3.09
CA SER A 14 17.41 7.37 4.40
C SER A 14 16.04 8.01 4.57
N VAL A 15 15.87 9.28 4.17
CA VAL A 15 14.57 9.98 4.22
C VAL A 15 13.57 9.35 3.25
N ALA A 16 14.00 8.97 2.04
CA ALA A 16 13.16 8.28 1.06
C ALA A 16 12.66 6.94 1.63
N ALA A 17 13.55 6.12 2.21
CA ALA A 17 13.17 4.87 2.86
C ALA A 17 12.18 5.09 4.02
N LEU A 18 12.39 6.11 4.85
CA LEU A 18 11.44 6.49 5.91
C LEU A 18 10.06 6.85 5.34
N ALA A 19 10.03 7.64 4.26
CA ALA A 19 8.78 8.04 3.61
C ALA A 19 8.03 6.83 3.04
N GLY A 20 8.73 5.91 2.36
CA GLY A 20 8.13 4.67 1.87
C GLY A 20 7.61 3.75 2.98
N LEU A 21 8.39 3.59 4.06
CA LEU A 21 7.97 2.85 5.26
C LEU A 21 6.74 3.49 5.92
N TRP A 22 6.68 4.82 5.99
CA TRP A 22 5.57 5.56 6.57
C TRP A 22 4.28 5.34 5.78
N ALA A 23 4.35 5.43 4.45
CA ALA A 23 3.23 5.16 3.57
C ALA A 23 2.68 3.74 3.79
N LEU A 24 3.55 2.73 3.80
CA LEU A 24 3.18 1.34 4.03
C LEU A 24 2.64 1.09 5.46
N HIS A 25 3.25 1.69 6.47
CA HIS A 25 2.78 1.58 7.85
C HIS A 25 1.36 2.13 7.99
N GLY A 26 1.08 3.29 7.39
CA GLY A 26 -0.27 3.88 7.38
C GLY A 26 -1.28 2.96 6.70
N LEU A 27 -0.91 2.32 5.60
CA LEU A 27 -1.78 1.41 4.86
C LEU A 27 -2.16 0.17 5.68
N ILE A 28 -1.15 -0.48 6.30
CA ILE A 28 -1.37 -1.69 7.10
C ILE A 28 -2.09 -1.39 8.40
N ALA A 29 -1.80 -0.25 9.03
CA ALA A 29 -2.50 0.18 10.23
C ALA A 29 -4.00 0.42 9.96
N ALA A 30 -4.33 1.05 8.82
CA ALA A 30 -5.71 1.29 8.40
C ALA A 30 -6.49 0.00 8.12
N GLN A 31 -5.83 -1.07 7.66
CA GLN A 31 -6.45 -2.38 7.42
C GLN A 31 -6.73 -3.18 8.71
N GLY A 32 -6.30 -2.67 9.87
CA GLY A 32 -6.51 -3.31 11.17
C GLY A 32 -5.20 -3.64 11.86
N ALA A 33 -4.66 -2.68 12.60
CA ALA A 33 -3.40 -2.82 13.35
C ALA A 33 -3.39 -3.95 14.40
N TRP A 34 -4.57 -4.38 14.86
CA TRP A 34 -4.73 -5.40 15.90
C TRP A 34 -4.76 -6.83 15.36
N MET A 35 -4.89 -7.02 14.04
CA MET A 35 -4.80 -8.35 13.46
C MET A 35 -3.42 -8.95 13.75
N PRO A 36 -3.32 -10.23 14.18
CA PRO A 36 -2.05 -10.80 14.65
C PRO A 36 -0.89 -10.68 13.65
N LEU A 37 -1.16 -10.82 12.35
CA LEU A 37 -0.16 -10.69 11.30
C LEU A 37 0.25 -9.22 11.08
N ASN A 38 -0.72 -8.31 10.98
CA ASN A 38 -0.46 -6.88 10.80
C ASN A 38 0.37 -6.31 11.95
N ARG A 39 0.05 -6.68 13.19
CA ARG A 39 0.82 -6.26 14.38
C ARG A 39 2.29 -6.69 14.27
N ARG A 40 2.55 -7.93 13.85
CA ARG A 40 3.92 -8.46 13.67
C ARG A 40 4.65 -7.74 12.54
N PHE A 41 3.97 -7.47 11.44
CA PHE A 41 4.53 -6.72 10.31
C PHE A 41 4.87 -5.27 10.70
N LEU A 42 3.95 -4.59 11.42
CA LEU A 42 4.16 -3.22 11.91
C LEU A 42 5.35 -3.13 12.88
N ILE A 43 5.62 -4.15 13.70
CA ILE A 43 6.83 -4.21 14.53
C ILE A 43 8.08 -4.16 13.64
N GLY A 44 8.13 -4.98 12.58
CA GLY A 44 9.23 -4.97 11.62
C GLY A 44 9.40 -3.60 10.95
N LEU A 45 8.31 -3.00 10.48
CA LEU A 45 8.37 -1.65 9.88
C LEU A 45 8.92 -0.60 10.84
N ARG A 46 8.48 -0.60 12.10
CA ARG A 46 8.93 0.37 13.11
C ARG A 46 10.40 0.21 13.46
N VAL A 47 10.90 -1.02 13.56
CA VAL A 47 12.33 -1.28 13.77
C VAL A 47 13.15 -0.78 12.59
N THR A 48 12.69 -1.00 11.35
CA THR A 48 13.36 -0.50 10.15
C THR A 48 13.29 1.04 10.05
N MET A 49 12.18 1.66 10.47
CA MET A 49 12.08 3.11 10.59
C MET A 49 13.10 3.65 11.59
N LEU A 50 13.25 2.99 12.75
CA LEU A 50 14.23 3.39 13.76
C LEU A 50 15.66 3.37 13.21
N LEU A 51 16.00 2.38 12.37
CA LEU A 51 17.29 2.29 11.70
C LEU A 51 17.56 3.53 10.83
N PHE A 52 16.66 3.83 9.89
CA PHE A 52 16.88 4.95 8.96
C PHE A 52 16.72 6.32 9.61
N ALA A 53 15.89 6.44 10.65
CA ALA A 53 15.82 7.64 11.47
C ALA A 53 17.14 7.88 12.20
N GLY A 54 17.74 6.83 12.79
CA GLY A 54 19.07 6.89 13.38
C GLY A 54 20.12 7.37 12.38
N ARG A 55 20.16 6.76 11.18
CA ARG A 55 21.08 7.17 10.10
C ARG A 55 20.90 8.63 9.68
N ALA A 56 19.67 9.07 9.45
CA ALA A 56 19.38 10.46 9.08
C ALA A 56 19.80 11.45 10.19
N LEU A 57 19.53 11.13 11.46
CA LEU A 57 19.90 11.96 12.60
C LEU A 57 21.42 12.08 12.76
N ILE A 58 22.19 11.01 12.53
CA ILE A 58 23.66 11.06 12.53
C ILE A 58 24.14 12.09 11.52
N VAL A 59 23.61 12.05 10.29
CA VAL A 59 24.03 12.98 9.23
C VAL A 59 23.60 14.42 9.52
N MET A 60 22.38 14.61 10.03
CA MET A 60 21.83 15.96 10.29
C MET A 60 22.46 16.65 11.49
N THR A 61 22.81 15.91 12.54
CA THR A 61 23.27 16.48 13.82
C THR A 61 24.76 16.30 14.07
N GLY A 62 25.40 15.32 13.43
CA GLY A 62 26.78 14.91 13.71
C GLY A 62 26.97 14.23 15.07
N VAL A 63 25.90 13.98 15.84
CA VAL A 63 25.99 13.42 17.19
C VAL A 63 26.20 11.90 17.13
N ALA A 64 27.35 11.45 17.63
CA ALA A 64 27.74 10.02 17.62
C ALA A 64 26.78 9.13 18.43
N GLY A 65 26.05 9.67 19.41
CA GLY A 65 25.07 8.92 20.21
C GLY A 65 23.95 8.28 19.39
N PHE A 66 23.57 8.88 18.25
CA PHE A 66 22.56 8.30 17.36
C PHE A 66 23.01 6.99 16.69
N ARG A 67 24.32 6.70 16.68
CA ARG A 67 24.85 5.41 16.23
C ARG A 67 24.40 4.24 17.11
N VAL A 68 24.12 4.48 18.39
CA VAL A 68 23.55 3.47 19.29
C VAL A 68 22.15 3.08 18.81
N ILE A 69 21.34 4.06 18.38
CA ILE A 69 19.99 3.81 17.84
C ILE A 69 20.07 2.94 16.59
N GLU A 70 20.98 3.27 15.66
CA GLU A 70 21.20 2.48 14.45
C GLU A 70 21.58 1.03 14.79
N LEU A 71 22.55 0.83 15.69
CA LEU A 71 23.01 -0.51 16.09
C LEU A 71 21.93 -1.33 16.80
N VAL A 72 21.16 -0.69 17.70
CA VAL A 72 20.02 -1.32 18.37
C VAL A 72 18.96 -1.72 17.34
N ALA A 73 18.60 -0.84 16.42
CA ALA A 73 17.66 -1.16 15.36
C ALA A 73 18.17 -2.31 14.49
N ALA A 74 19.43 -2.27 14.06
CA ALA A 74 20.05 -3.32 13.25
C ALA A 74 20.10 -4.69 13.95
N ALA A 75 20.24 -4.71 15.28
CA ALA A 75 20.18 -5.92 16.10
C ALA A 75 18.75 -6.48 16.27
N LEU A 76 17.74 -5.62 16.20
CA LEU A 76 16.33 -5.99 16.32
C LEU A 76 15.70 -6.44 14.99
N ILE A 77 16.26 -6.06 13.83
CA ILE A 77 15.75 -6.46 12.51
C ILE A 77 15.58 -7.98 12.39
N PRO A 78 16.58 -8.82 12.71
CA PRO A 78 16.44 -10.27 12.52
C PRO A 78 15.38 -10.89 13.43
N LEU A 79 15.20 -10.36 14.63
CA LEU A 79 14.11 -10.77 15.53
C LEU A 79 12.74 -10.42 14.92
N ALA A 80 12.60 -9.21 14.36
CA ALA A 80 11.36 -8.81 13.70
C ALA A 80 11.05 -9.67 12.45
N VAL A 81 12.08 -10.01 11.67
CA VAL A 81 11.97 -10.94 10.54
C VAL A 81 11.47 -12.31 11.01
N LEU A 82 12.06 -12.88 12.07
CA LEU A 82 11.63 -14.16 12.63
C LEU A 82 10.16 -14.12 13.06
N ILE A 83 9.76 -13.10 13.84
CA ILE A 83 8.38 -12.93 14.31
C ILE A 83 7.40 -12.85 13.14
N LEU A 84 7.77 -12.13 12.08
CA LEU A 84 6.97 -12.04 10.85
C LEU A 84 6.88 -13.40 10.15
N THR A 85 7.99 -14.11 9.97
CA THR A 85 8.02 -15.44 9.33
C THR A 85 7.13 -16.43 10.08
N GLU A 86 7.14 -16.44 11.42
CA GLU A 86 6.23 -17.28 12.20
C GLU A 86 4.76 -16.91 12.00
N GLY A 87 4.45 -15.62 11.90
CA GLY A 87 3.10 -15.14 11.63
C GLY A 87 2.59 -15.59 10.27
N LEU A 88 3.46 -15.52 9.26
CA LEU A 88 3.16 -15.90 7.89
C LEU A 88 2.97 -17.41 7.71
N LEU A 89 3.79 -18.23 8.35
CA LEU A 89 3.75 -19.68 8.18
C LEU A 89 2.75 -20.37 9.13
N ARG A 90 2.10 -19.62 10.04
CA ARG A 90 1.25 -20.16 11.13
C ARG A 90 1.93 -21.27 11.93
N ARG A 91 3.26 -21.30 11.90
CA ARG A 91 4.13 -22.34 12.45
C ARG A 91 5.17 -21.69 13.33
N HIS A 92 5.45 -22.35 14.46
CA HIS A 92 6.54 -21.96 15.32
C HIS A 92 7.89 -22.44 14.76
N ALA A 93 8.87 -21.53 14.72
CA ALA A 93 10.26 -21.83 14.48
C ALA A 93 10.80 -22.80 15.55
N PRO A 94 11.80 -23.63 15.23
CA PRO A 94 12.46 -24.48 16.21
C PRO A 94 12.95 -23.67 17.42
N ARG A 95 12.80 -24.22 18.64
CA ARG A 95 13.18 -23.54 19.89
C ARG A 95 14.63 -23.04 19.86
N LEU A 96 15.53 -23.84 19.27
CA LEU A 96 16.94 -23.47 19.10
C LEU A 96 17.10 -22.17 18.30
N VAL A 97 16.44 -22.06 17.16
CA VAL A 97 16.51 -20.87 16.29
C VAL A 97 16.00 -19.63 17.02
N LYS A 98 14.91 -19.77 17.79
CA LYS A 98 14.37 -18.67 18.60
C LYS A 98 15.35 -18.19 19.66
N VAL A 99 15.90 -19.12 20.45
CA VAL A 99 16.82 -18.79 21.54
C VAL A 99 18.11 -18.19 21.00
N LEU A 100 18.64 -18.72 19.90
CA LEU A 100 19.83 -18.18 19.25
C LEU A 100 19.60 -16.76 18.73
N ILE A 101 18.50 -16.52 18.01
CA ILE A 101 18.19 -15.20 17.45
C ILE A 101 17.88 -14.18 18.55
N ALA A 102 17.05 -14.55 19.53
CA ALA A 102 16.73 -13.66 20.65
C ALA A 102 17.95 -13.39 21.54
N GLY A 103 18.76 -14.42 21.83
CA GLY A 103 20.01 -14.28 22.57
C GLY A 103 21.01 -13.38 21.85
N ALA A 104 21.21 -13.57 20.55
CA ALA A 104 22.06 -12.70 19.73
C ALA A 104 21.53 -11.26 19.72
N ALA A 105 20.22 -11.04 19.59
CA ALA A 105 19.62 -9.71 19.68
C ALA A 105 19.95 -9.04 21.02
N CYS A 106 19.79 -9.73 22.15
CA CYS A 106 20.15 -9.20 23.47
C CYS A 106 21.64 -8.85 23.55
N VAL A 107 22.53 -9.73 23.09
CA VAL A 107 23.98 -9.50 23.10
C VAL A 107 24.35 -8.28 22.26
N PHE A 108 23.84 -8.15 21.03
CA PHE A 108 24.16 -7.01 20.17
C PHE A 108 23.53 -5.70 20.63
N VAL A 109 22.33 -5.73 21.22
CA VAL A 109 21.71 -4.55 21.83
C VAL A 109 22.54 -4.06 23.01
N LEU A 110 22.97 -4.96 23.90
CA LEU A 110 23.85 -4.58 25.00
C LEU A 110 25.20 -4.06 24.49
N TRP A 111 25.80 -4.72 23.50
CA TRP A 111 27.06 -4.29 22.89
C TRP A 111 26.95 -2.96 22.14
N ALA A 112 25.76 -2.54 21.72
CA ALA A 112 25.56 -1.23 21.08
C ALA A 112 25.94 -0.06 22.00
N PHE A 113 25.80 -0.21 23.32
CA PHE A 113 26.12 0.83 24.31
C PHE A 113 27.63 0.95 24.62
N TRP A 114 28.45 0.00 24.15
CA TRP A 114 29.92 0.03 24.30
C TRP A 114 30.60 0.15 22.92
N PRO A 115 30.56 1.32 22.27
CA PRO A 115 31.06 1.50 20.91
C PRO A 115 32.56 1.29 20.75
N THR A 116 33.34 1.40 21.84
CA THR A 116 34.81 1.29 21.84
C THR A 116 35.34 -0.16 21.86
N LEU A 117 34.48 -1.15 22.10
CA LEU A 117 34.88 -2.56 22.19
C LEU A 117 34.82 -3.24 20.83
N ALA A 118 35.98 -3.58 20.28
CA ALA A 118 36.19 -4.51 19.16
C ALA A 118 35.24 -4.31 17.96
N GLU A 119 35.22 -3.09 17.43
CA GLU A 119 34.41 -2.68 16.28
C GLU A 119 34.42 -3.65 15.08
N PRO A 120 35.57 -4.20 14.62
CA PRO A 120 35.57 -5.13 13.48
C PRO A 120 34.91 -6.48 13.79
N ILE A 121 34.98 -6.95 15.05
CA ILE A 121 34.34 -8.21 15.46
C ILE A 121 32.83 -8.00 15.55
N ARG A 122 32.39 -6.87 16.11
CA ARG A 122 30.97 -6.52 16.20
C ARG A 122 30.32 -6.45 14.82
N TRP A 123 30.97 -5.76 13.87
CA TRP A 123 30.48 -5.61 12.51
C TRP A 123 30.31 -6.96 11.80
N ARG A 124 31.34 -7.82 11.84
CA ARG A 124 31.29 -9.16 11.26
C ARG A 124 30.27 -10.06 11.95
N GLY A 125 30.17 -9.97 13.27
CA GLY A 125 29.18 -10.69 14.06
C GLY A 125 27.76 -10.30 13.70
N LEU A 126 27.49 -8.99 13.55
CA LEU A 126 26.17 -8.48 13.21
C LEU A 126 25.77 -8.86 11.78
N LEU A 127 26.72 -8.85 10.83
CA LEU A 127 26.52 -9.38 9.48
C LEU A 127 26.17 -10.87 9.51
N ALA A 128 26.95 -11.70 10.22
CA ALA A 128 26.71 -13.13 10.33
C ALA A 128 25.34 -13.43 10.98
N TYR A 129 24.97 -12.65 11.99
CA TYR A 129 23.67 -12.74 12.64
C TYR A 129 22.51 -12.39 11.70
N GLN A 130 22.63 -11.29 10.94
CA GLN A 130 21.61 -10.90 9.96
C GLN A 130 21.47 -11.93 8.83
N LEU A 131 22.58 -12.30 8.19
CA LEU A 131 22.58 -13.29 7.11
C LEU A 131 22.12 -14.67 7.57
N GLY A 132 22.59 -15.14 8.72
CA GLY A 132 22.19 -16.42 9.30
C GLY A 132 20.70 -16.46 9.60
N THR A 133 20.13 -15.37 10.12
CA THR A 133 18.69 -15.27 10.36
C THR A 133 17.88 -15.22 9.07
N LEU A 134 18.31 -14.41 8.08
CA LEU A 134 17.64 -14.36 6.77
C LEU A 134 17.67 -15.73 6.07
N ALA A 135 18.78 -16.46 6.17
CA ALA A 135 18.90 -17.81 5.63
C ALA A 135 17.97 -18.80 6.37
N ALA A 136 17.92 -18.74 7.72
CA ALA A 136 17.03 -19.59 8.51
C ALA A 136 15.55 -19.32 8.20
N CYS A 137 15.13 -18.06 8.15
CA CYS A 137 13.77 -17.68 7.80
C CYS A 137 13.46 -18.00 6.32
N GLY A 138 14.40 -17.78 5.42
CA GLY A 138 14.26 -18.10 3.99
C GLY A 138 14.07 -19.60 3.74
N THR A 139 14.87 -20.44 4.38
CA THR A 139 14.71 -21.91 4.30
C THR A 139 13.37 -22.37 4.86
N MET A 140 12.88 -21.77 5.95
CA MET A 140 11.53 -22.04 6.46
C MET A 140 10.43 -21.65 5.46
N VAL A 141 10.59 -20.52 4.76
CA VAL A 141 9.63 -20.05 3.74
C VAL A 141 9.65 -20.90 2.48
N LEU A 142 10.82 -21.40 2.07
CA LEU A 142 10.99 -22.29 0.92
C LEU A 142 10.50 -23.71 1.19
N GLY A 143 10.77 -24.25 2.39
CA GLY A 143 10.33 -25.57 2.83
C GLY A 143 8.89 -25.63 3.35
N ARG A 144 8.06 -24.62 3.05
CA ARG A 144 6.68 -24.56 3.54
C ARG A 144 5.76 -25.53 2.81
N ASP A 145 4.78 -26.06 3.53
CA ASP A 145 3.68 -26.81 2.93
C ASP A 145 2.65 -25.86 2.33
N ARG A 146 2.58 -25.83 1.00
CA ARG A 146 1.64 -24.98 0.25
C ARG A 146 0.19 -25.42 0.41
N ALA A 147 -0.08 -26.69 0.72
CA ALA A 147 -1.45 -27.21 0.86
C ALA A 147 -2.14 -26.69 2.14
N SER A 148 -1.36 -26.30 3.15
CA SER A 148 -1.86 -25.82 4.44
C SER A 148 -2.36 -24.36 4.43
N LEU A 149 -2.14 -23.61 3.34
CA LEU A 149 -2.43 -22.18 3.24
C LEU A 149 -3.37 -21.90 2.07
N SER A 150 -4.22 -20.88 2.22
CA SER A 150 -5.07 -20.41 1.11
C SER A 150 -4.22 -19.87 -0.05
N ALA A 151 -4.80 -19.79 -1.25
CA ALA A 151 -4.11 -19.23 -2.41
C ALA A 151 -3.67 -17.77 -2.20
N ALA A 152 -4.43 -16.97 -1.43
CA ALA A 152 -4.06 -15.60 -1.11
C ALA A 152 -2.85 -15.54 -0.15
N GLU A 153 -2.85 -16.39 0.88
CA GLU A 153 -1.74 -16.48 1.82
C GLU A 153 -0.46 -16.99 1.15
N ASN A 154 -0.56 -18.04 0.32
CA ASN A 154 0.58 -18.55 -0.43
C ASN A 154 1.21 -17.48 -1.35
N ARG A 155 0.38 -16.60 -1.93
CA ARG A 155 0.84 -15.45 -2.72
C ARG A 155 1.56 -14.42 -1.82
N ALA A 156 0.98 -14.06 -0.67
CA ALA A 156 1.61 -13.16 0.30
C ALA A 156 2.96 -13.70 0.80
N VAL A 157 3.01 -14.96 1.21
CA VAL A 157 4.26 -15.62 1.65
C VAL A 157 5.25 -15.74 0.50
N GLY A 158 4.80 -15.95 -0.74
CA GLY A 158 5.65 -15.95 -1.93
C GLY A 158 6.34 -14.61 -2.17
N ARG A 159 5.60 -13.50 -2.13
CA ARG A 159 6.18 -12.16 -2.35
C ARG A 159 7.07 -11.69 -1.20
N LEU A 160 6.65 -11.96 0.06
CA LEU A 160 7.48 -11.67 1.24
C LEU A 160 8.71 -12.59 1.32
N GLY A 161 8.63 -13.82 0.81
CA GLY A 161 9.79 -14.68 0.65
C GLY A 161 10.77 -14.15 -0.40
N LEU A 162 10.26 -13.64 -1.52
CA LEU A 162 11.08 -13.02 -2.57
C LEU A 162 11.78 -11.76 -2.07
N SER A 163 11.10 -10.93 -1.28
CA SER A 163 11.74 -9.77 -0.65
C SER A 163 12.82 -10.19 0.35
N LEU A 164 12.64 -11.29 1.07
CA LEU A 164 13.66 -11.85 1.95
C LEU A 164 14.93 -12.28 1.19
N VAL A 165 14.76 -12.94 0.03
CA VAL A 165 15.87 -13.31 -0.85
C VAL A 165 16.59 -12.09 -1.39
N LEU A 166 15.86 -11.02 -1.76
CA LEU A 166 16.48 -9.78 -2.23
C LEU A 166 17.19 -9.00 -1.10
N LEU A 167 16.69 -9.08 0.13
CA LEU A 167 17.33 -8.43 1.28
C LEU A 167 18.71 -9.01 1.57
N VAL A 168 18.97 -10.29 1.30
CA VAL A 168 20.28 -10.94 1.54
C VAL A 168 21.45 -10.23 0.84
N PRO A 169 21.45 -10.08 -0.51
CA PRO A 169 22.54 -9.40 -1.20
C PRO A 169 22.62 -7.91 -0.86
N LEU A 170 21.50 -7.24 -0.56
CA LEU A 170 21.51 -5.80 -0.26
C LEU A 170 22.01 -5.52 1.17
N VAL A 171 21.66 -6.35 2.14
CA VAL A 171 22.28 -6.33 3.48
C VAL A 171 23.76 -6.63 3.36
N GLY A 172 24.14 -7.65 2.60
CA GLY A 172 25.55 -7.93 2.31
C GLY A 172 26.25 -6.69 1.73
N ALA A 173 25.68 -6.08 0.70
CA ALA A 173 26.28 -4.92 0.03
C ALA A 173 26.42 -3.68 0.95
N ASP A 174 25.53 -3.49 1.92
CA ASP A 174 25.68 -2.47 2.98
C ASP A 174 26.94 -2.71 3.83
N PHE A 175 27.20 -3.96 4.21
CA PHE A 175 28.37 -4.32 5.03
C PHE A 175 29.68 -4.33 4.25
N TRP A 176 29.59 -4.59 2.96
CA TRP A 176 30.72 -4.60 2.03
C TRP A 176 30.91 -3.25 1.33
N ALA A 177 30.09 -2.23 1.61
CA ALA A 177 30.15 -0.94 0.93
C ALA A 177 31.53 -0.28 1.03
N GLU A 178 32.18 -0.35 2.20
CA GLU A 178 33.54 0.16 2.41
C GLU A 178 34.58 -0.65 1.62
N ALA A 179 34.46 -1.98 1.60
CA ALA A 179 35.38 -2.86 0.87
C ALA A 179 35.23 -2.79 -0.65
N LEU A 180 34.01 -2.56 -1.14
CA LEU A 180 33.66 -2.40 -2.56
C LEU A 180 33.79 -0.94 -3.05
N ALA A 181 34.21 -0.03 -2.17
CA ALA A 181 34.27 1.41 -2.44
C ALA A 181 32.96 1.97 -3.05
N LEU A 182 31.81 1.48 -2.58
CA LEU A 182 30.51 1.94 -3.04
C LEU A 182 30.24 3.34 -2.49
N PRO A 183 29.85 4.32 -3.33
CA PRO A 183 29.63 5.69 -2.89
C PRO A 183 28.35 5.85 -2.04
N VAL A 184 27.48 4.85 -2.03
CA VAL A 184 26.15 4.87 -1.40
C VAL A 184 25.83 3.52 -0.76
N GLN A 185 25.07 3.55 0.32
CA GLN A 185 24.55 2.35 0.97
C GLN A 185 23.27 1.86 0.25
N PRO A 186 23.20 0.59 -0.21
CA PRO A 186 22.06 0.08 -0.97
C PRO A 186 20.82 -0.29 -0.13
N SER A 187 20.91 -0.45 1.19
CA SER A 187 19.76 -0.90 2.00
C SER A 187 18.50 -0.02 1.95
N PRO A 188 18.55 1.32 1.81
CA PRO A 188 17.36 2.14 1.60
C PRO A 188 16.58 1.73 0.34
N LEU A 189 17.27 1.38 -0.75
CA LEU A 189 16.64 0.89 -1.98
C LEU A 189 15.98 -0.48 -1.76
N ALA A 190 16.62 -1.36 -0.98
CA ALA A 190 16.05 -2.67 -0.61
C ALA A 190 14.71 -2.51 0.10
N VAL A 191 14.66 -1.57 1.04
CA VAL A 191 13.47 -1.32 1.84
C VAL A 191 12.39 -0.62 1.04
N LEU A 192 12.73 0.30 0.15
CA LEU A 192 11.77 0.86 -0.80
C LEU A 192 11.16 -0.22 -1.68
N PHE A 193 11.97 -1.16 -2.18
CA PHE A 193 11.44 -2.29 -2.94
C PHE A 193 10.54 -3.21 -2.11
N LEU A 194 10.93 -3.51 -0.86
CA LEU A 194 10.07 -4.23 0.07
C LEU A 194 8.73 -3.50 0.24
N CYS A 195 8.76 -2.17 0.39
CA CYS A 195 7.57 -1.36 0.53
C CYS A 195 6.66 -1.45 -0.70
N TRP A 196 7.24 -1.32 -1.90
CA TRP A 196 6.54 -1.51 -3.16
C TRP A 196 5.85 -2.88 -3.25
N LEU A 197 6.60 -3.97 -3.00
CA LEU A 197 6.01 -5.32 -3.02
C LEU A 197 4.88 -5.50 -2.01
N ALA A 198 5.02 -4.90 -0.83
CA ALA A 198 4.02 -4.99 0.23
C ALA A 198 2.76 -4.17 -0.07
N VAL A 199 2.89 -2.98 -0.67
CA VAL A 199 1.73 -2.21 -1.18
C VAL A 199 1.06 -2.99 -2.33
N GLY A 200 1.83 -3.56 -3.26
CA GLY A 200 1.27 -4.39 -4.33
C GLY A 200 0.54 -5.65 -3.85
N LEU A 201 0.77 -6.12 -2.63
CA LEU A 201 0.03 -7.24 -2.03
C LEU A 201 -1.39 -6.87 -1.60
N THR A 202 -1.66 -5.60 -1.29
CA THR A 202 -2.99 -5.19 -0.84
C THR A 202 -4.00 -5.14 -1.99
N ARG A 203 -3.54 -5.10 -3.24
CA ARG A 203 -4.38 -5.19 -4.44
C ARG A 203 -4.56 -6.66 -4.82
N GLY A 204 -5.68 -7.25 -4.40
CA GLY A 204 -5.98 -8.69 -4.52
C GLY A 204 -5.93 -9.29 -5.94
N GLU A 205 -5.90 -8.45 -6.99
CA GLU A 205 -6.03 -8.87 -8.39
C GLU A 205 -4.76 -8.71 -9.26
N ALA A 206 -3.72 -8.03 -8.77
CA ALA A 206 -2.52 -7.84 -9.59
C ALA A 206 -1.74 -9.17 -9.75
N ARG A 207 -1.74 -9.73 -10.97
CA ARG A 207 -0.89 -10.88 -11.36
C ARG A 207 0.56 -10.62 -10.94
N HIS A 208 1.24 -11.64 -10.41
CA HIS A 208 2.62 -11.55 -9.91
C HIS A 208 3.60 -10.92 -10.91
N GLY A 209 3.41 -11.19 -12.20
CA GLY A 209 4.25 -10.62 -13.25
C GLY A 209 4.09 -9.10 -13.42
N ALA A 210 2.90 -8.54 -13.20
CA ALA A 210 2.64 -7.12 -13.43
C ALA A 210 3.39 -6.22 -12.44
N SER A 211 3.42 -6.60 -11.15
CA SER A 211 4.14 -5.85 -10.12
C SER A 211 5.66 -5.91 -10.29
N LEU A 212 6.19 -7.08 -10.69
CA LEU A 212 7.62 -7.24 -11.00
C LEU A 212 8.03 -6.48 -12.27
N TRP A 213 7.18 -6.48 -13.31
CA TRP A 213 7.40 -5.67 -14.50
C TRP A 213 7.34 -4.17 -14.21
N GLY A 214 6.40 -3.72 -13.39
CA GLY A 214 6.33 -2.32 -12.95
C GLY A 214 7.61 -1.90 -12.22
N PHE A 215 8.13 -2.74 -11.34
CA PHE A 215 9.41 -2.47 -10.69
C PHE A 215 10.59 -2.47 -11.68
N ALA A 216 10.68 -3.48 -12.54
CA ALA A 216 11.73 -3.55 -13.56
C ALA A 216 11.71 -2.32 -14.48
N PHE A 217 10.51 -1.82 -14.79
CA PHE A 217 10.32 -0.58 -15.54
C PHE A 217 10.83 0.63 -14.76
N VAL A 218 10.48 0.79 -13.47
CA VAL A 218 10.97 1.89 -12.63
C VAL A 218 12.49 1.89 -12.54
N ILE A 219 13.11 0.73 -12.29
CA ILE A 219 14.57 0.59 -12.25
C ILE A 219 15.21 0.84 -13.62
N GLY A 220 14.61 0.31 -14.69
CA GLY A 220 15.07 0.55 -16.06
C GLY A 220 15.04 2.03 -16.42
N MET A 221 13.95 2.73 -16.09
CA MET A 221 13.84 4.18 -16.29
C MET A 221 14.83 4.96 -15.43
N ALA A 222 15.04 4.55 -14.18
CA ALA A 222 16.07 5.15 -13.34
C ALA A 222 17.47 4.98 -13.97
N ALA A 223 17.78 3.81 -14.53
CA ALA A 223 19.04 3.55 -15.23
C ALA A 223 19.18 4.40 -16.50
N VAL A 224 18.11 4.57 -17.29
CA VAL A 224 18.10 5.45 -18.48
C VAL A 224 18.36 6.91 -18.09
N VAL A 225 17.64 7.43 -17.09
CA VAL A 225 17.83 8.80 -16.59
C VAL A 225 19.25 8.98 -16.05
N THR A 226 19.76 8.02 -15.30
CA THR A 226 21.14 8.06 -14.77
C THR A 226 22.18 8.07 -15.89
N THR A 227 21.98 7.25 -16.93
CA THR A 227 22.85 7.20 -18.09
C THR A 227 22.85 8.53 -18.83
N LEU A 228 21.68 9.12 -19.05
CA LEU A 228 21.53 10.43 -19.68
C LEU A 228 22.24 11.53 -18.87
N LEU A 229 22.02 11.58 -17.56
CA LEU A 229 22.70 12.52 -16.67
C LEU A 229 24.22 12.34 -16.69
N SER A 230 24.67 11.09 -16.70
CA SER A 230 26.10 10.76 -16.75
C SER A 230 26.76 11.22 -18.05
N VAL A 231 26.07 11.10 -19.19
CA VAL A 231 26.56 11.57 -20.48
C VAL A 231 26.57 13.11 -20.55
N ILE A 232 25.47 13.77 -20.16
CA ILE A 232 25.35 15.23 -20.22
C ILE A 232 26.40 15.92 -19.34
N TRP A 233 26.64 15.38 -18.14
CA TRP A 233 27.54 15.99 -17.15
C TRP A 233 28.92 15.33 -17.12
N SER A 234 29.21 14.40 -18.02
CA SER A 234 30.48 13.64 -18.05
C SER A 234 30.86 13.08 -16.68
N MET A 235 29.89 12.45 -15.99
CA MET A 235 30.07 11.99 -14.62
C MET A 235 31.01 10.77 -14.55
N PRO A 236 31.92 10.70 -13.56
CA PRO A 236 32.67 9.48 -13.29
C PRO A 236 31.73 8.38 -12.77
N TRP A 237 32.16 7.12 -12.85
CA TRP A 237 31.39 5.95 -12.41
C TRP A 237 30.76 6.09 -11.02
N GLN A 238 31.49 6.66 -10.06
CA GLN A 238 30.98 6.89 -8.70
C GLN A 238 29.84 7.93 -8.67
N GLY A 239 29.94 8.99 -9.49
CA GLY A 239 28.87 9.98 -9.64
C GLY A 239 27.63 9.41 -10.33
N ALA A 240 27.83 8.52 -11.31
CA ALA A 240 26.74 7.78 -11.95
C ALA A 240 26.02 6.87 -10.94
N LEU A 241 26.76 6.10 -10.13
CA LEU A 241 26.16 5.25 -9.09
C LEU A 241 25.38 6.05 -8.04
N LEU A 242 25.94 7.17 -7.58
CA LEU A 242 25.31 8.02 -6.57
C LEU A 242 24.04 8.68 -7.11
N SER A 243 24.11 9.28 -8.29
CA SER A 243 22.94 9.88 -8.96
C SER A 243 21.87 8.82 -9.27
N GLY A 244 22.27 7.63 -9.71
CA GLY A 244 21.34 6.55 -9.96
C GLY A 244 20.63 6.02 -8.73
N ALA A 245 21.33 5.93 -7.60
CA ALA A 245 20.68 5.58 -6.33
C ALA A 245 19.65 6.65 -5.90
N VAL A 246 19.99 7.93 -6.03
CA VAL A 246 19.07 9.04 -5.72
C VAL A 246 17.85 9.03 -6.65
N VAL A 247 18.05 8.88 -7.96
CA VAL A 247 16.97 8.81 -8.95
C VAL A 247 16.07 7.59 -8.67
N ALA A 248 16.65 6.42 -8.48
CA ALA A 248 15.90 5.20 -8.18
C ALA A 248 15.07 5.35 -6.88
N ALA A 249 15.66 5.91 -5.82
CA ALA A 249 14.95 6.14 -4.57
C ALA A 249 13.81 7.15 -4.72
N ALA A 250 14.02 8.25 -5.47
CA ALA A 250 12.98 9.23 -5.75
C ALA A 250 11.82 8.60 -6.52
N MET A 251 12.11 7.86 -7.59
CA MET A 251 11.09 7.20 -8.41
C MET A 251 10.32 6.14 -7.62
N LEU A 252 11.02 5.29 -6.86
CA LEU A 252 10.36 4.28 -6.01
C LEU A 252 9.49 4.90 -4.95
N THR A 253 9.96 5.98 -4.29
CA THR A 253 9.16 6.67 -3.28
C THR A 253 7.89 7.23 -3.90
N THR A 254 7.99 7.97 -5.00
CA THR A 254 6.82 8.51 -5.71
C THR A 254 5.85 7.40 -6.13
N ALA A 255 6.38 6.30 -6.66
CA ALA A 255 5.57 5.18 -7.10
C ALA A 255 4.84 4.51 -5.91
N ILE A 256 5.50 4.31 -4.76
CA ILE A 256 4.88 3.79 -3.53
C ILE A 256 3.75 4.71 -3.06
N PHE A 257 3.94 6.03 -3.07
CA PHE A 257 2.90 6.97 -2.68
C PHE A 257 1.71 6.95 -3.65
N ALA A 258 1.95 6.90 -4.96
CA ALA A 258 0.90 6.79 -5.95
C ALA A 258 0.08 5.50 -5.76
N GLU A 259 0.76 4.37 -5.53
CA GLU A 259 0.07 3.10 -5.23
C GLU A 259 -0.68 3.15 -3.89
N ALA A 260 -0.07 3.72 -2.84
CA ALA A 260 -0.72 3.84 -1.53
C ALA A 260 -1.96 4.73 -1.58
N GLN A 261 -1.95 5.81 -2.37
CA GLN A 261 -3.11 6.65 -2.62
C GLN A 261 -4.19 5.91 -3.40
N ALA A 262 -3.81 5.15 -4.45
CA ALA A 262 -4.75 4.35 -5.21
C ALA A 262 -5.46 3.30 -4.33
N VAL A 263 -4.73 2.63 -3.42
CA VAL A 263 -5.34 1.66 -2.49
C VAL A 263 -6.24 2.35 -1.46
N ARG A 264 -5.89 3.54 -0.99
CA ARG A 264 -6.77 4.32 -0.08
C ARG A 264 -8.07 4.72 -0.79
N ALA A 265 -7.99 5.21 -2.02
CA ALA A 265 -9.17 5.52 -2.82
C ALA A 265 -10.06 4.29 -3.06
N GLU A 266 -9.47 3.11 -3.27
CA GLU A 266 -10.24 1.84 -3.35
C GLU A 266 -10.91 1.47 -2.02
N ALA A 267 -10.27 1.73 -0.88
CA ALA A 267 -10.82 1.44 0.44
C ALA A 267 -12.01 2.36 0.79
N ASP A 268 -11.97 3.61 0.33
CA ASP A 268 -13.07 4.57 0.47
C ASP A 268 -14.29 4.16 -0.39
N GLY A 269 -14.09 3.54 -1.56
CA GLY A 269 -15.19 2.93 -2.31
C GLY A 269 -15.84 1.77 -1.55
N LEU A 270 -15.02 0.85 -1.01
CA LEU A 270 -15.51 -0.27 -0.21
C LEU A 270 -16.18 0.14 1.12
N SER A 271 -15.94 1.35 1.64
CA SER A 271 -16.66 1.83 2.81
C SER A 271 -18.13 2.09 2.53
N LEU A 272 -18.51 2.44 1.29
CA LEU A 272 -19.92 2.49 0.87
C LEU A 272 -20.58 1.13 1.12
N LEU A 273 -20.06 0.06 0.50
CA LEU A 273 -20.63 -1.28 0.67
C LEU A 273 -20.63 -1.76 2.14
N ARG A 274 -19.61 -1.42 2.94
CA ARG A 274 -19.58 -1.78 4.36
C ARG A 274 -20.61 -1.02 5.19
N GLN A 275 -20.80 0.27 4.92
CA GLN A 275 -21.81 1.08 5.60
C GLN A 275 -23.21 0.63 5.21
N LEU A 276 -23.38 0.15 3.98
CA LEU A 276 -24.62 -0.46 3.49
C LEU A 276 -24.89 -1.84 4.11
N ALA A 277 -23.86 -2.67 4.29
CA ALA A 277 -23.98 -3.94 5.00
C ALA A 277 -24.21 -3.79 6.52
N ALA A 278 -23.92 -2.61 7.08
CA ALA A 278 -24.16 -2.29 8.48
C ALA A 278 -25.54 -1.63 8.72
N GLY A 279 -26.21 -1.19 7.66
CA GLY A 279 -27.61 -0.75 7.73
C GLY A 279 -28.50 -1.97 8.03
N GLY A 280 -29.36 -1.86 9.04
CA GLY A 280 -30.35 -2.90 9.34
C GLY A 280 -31.42 -3.01 8.25
N ASP A 281 -32.38 -3.91 8.45
CA ASP A 281 -33.44 -4.24 7.47
C ASP A 281 -34.43 -3.07 7.15
N ASP A 282 -34.18 -1.86 7.65
CA ASP A 282 -35.01 -0.67 7.40
C ASP A 282 -34.55 0.07 6.12
N PRO A 283 -35.37 0.07 5.03
CA PRO A 283 -35.03 0.74 3.78
C PRO A 283 -34.77 2.24 3.93
N ASP A 284 -35.46 2.92 4.85
CA ASP A 284 -35.30 4.37 5.03
C ASP A 284 -34.03 4.70 5.83
N ALA A 285 -33.60 3.84 6.75
CA ALA A 285 -32.30 3.94 7.40
C ALA A 285 -31.16 3.65 6.41
N PHE A 286 -31.35 2.68 5.51
CA PHE A 286 -30.41 2.36 4.44
C PHE A 286 -30.18 3.55 3.51
N LEU A 287 -31.26 4.16 3.00
CA LEU A 287 -31.16 5.32 2.10
C LEU A 287 -30.53 6.55 2.78
N ARG A 288 -30.86 6.81 4.05
CA ARG A 288 -30.19 7.87 4.83
C ARG A 288 -28.70 7.58 5.04
N GLY A 289 -28.33 6.31 5.18
CA GLY A 289 -26.93 5.87 5.24
C GLY A 289 -26.17 6.15 3.93
N VAL A 290 -26.81 5.94 2.77
CA VAL A 290 -26.27 6.32 1.46
C VAL A 290 -26.09 7.84 1.36
N GLN A 291 -27.11 8.61 1.80
CA GLN A 291 -27.10 10.07 1.73
C GLN A 291 -26.02 10.73 2.59
N GLY A 292 -25.62 10.11 3.70
CA GLY A 292 -24.60 10.62 4.60
C GLY A 292 -23.15 10.27 4.21
N HIS A 293 -22.91 9.57 3.10
CA HIS A 293 -21.58 9.10 2.75
C HIS A 293 -20.73 10.20 2.08
N PRO A 294 -19.46 10.42 2.48
CA PRO A 294 -18.62 11.50 1.95
C PRO A 294 -18.29 11.41 0.45
N MET A 295 -18.53 10.26 -0.20
CA MET A 295 -18.39 10.09 -1.66
C MET A 295 -19.68 10.40 -2.44
N VAL A 296 -20.78 10.60 -1.73
CA VAL A 296 -22.09 10.87 -2.30
C VAL A 296 -22.48 12.28 -1.88
N GLU A 297 -22.31 13.24 -2.79
CA GLU A 297 -22.71 14.62 -2.53
C GLU A 297 -24.16 14.80 -2.98
N GLY A 298 -24.98 15.47 -2.16
CA GLY A 298 -26.32 15.89 -2.55
C GLY A 298 -27.30 14.77 -2.91
N ALA A 299 -27.26 13.63 -2.23
CA ALA A 299 -28.22 12.56 -2.50
C ALA A 299 -29.66 12.98 -2.14
N VAL A 300 -30.54 13.04 -3.13
CA VAL A 300 -31.95 13.43 -2.97
C VAL A 300 -32.85 12.26 -3.36
N ARG A 301 -33.76 11.90 -2.44
CA ARG A 301 -34.85 10.96 -2.72
C ARG A 301 -35.93 11.72 -3.47
N ILE A 302 -36.38 11.17 -4.59
CA ILE A 302 -37.35 11.78 -5.50
C ILE A 302 -38.58 10.87 -5.52
N GLY A 303 -39.71 11.39 -5.06
CA GLY A 303 -41.01 10.76 -5.23
C GLY A 303 -41.68 11.19 -6.52
N MET A 304 -42.78 10.54 -6.89
CA MET A 304 -43.61 11.00 -8.01
C MET A 304 -44.25 12.36 -7.73
N GLU A 305 -44.46 12.73 -6.46
CA GLU A 305 -44.91 14.09 -6.11
C GLU A 305 -43.93 15.20 -6.55
N ASP A 306 -42.63 14.89 -6.65
CA ASP A 306 -41.60 15.85 -7.03
C ASP A 306 -41.42 15.96 -8.55
N LEU A 307 -42.10 15.10 -9.32
CA LEU A 307 -42.01 14.97 -10.78
C LEU A 307 -43.39 15.12 -11.46
N PRO A 308 -44.13 16.22 -11.24
CA PRO A 308 -45.49 16.37 -11.77
C PRO A 308 -45.55 16.40 -13.30
N ASP A 309 -44.45 16.80 -13.96
CA ASP A 309 -44.36 16.97 -15.41
C ASP A 309 -43.90 15.71 -16.16
N LEU A 310 -43.55 14.63 -15.45
CA LEU A 310 -43.04 13.40 -16.05
C LEU A 310 -44.04 12.24 -15.92
N ASP A 311 -44.22 11.48 -17.00
CA ASP A 311 -45.06 10.28 -16.98
C ASP A 311 -44.39 9.13 -16.22
N ALA A 312 -45.06 8.63 -15.18
CA ALA A 312 -44.63 7.49 -14.37
C ALA A 312 -44.45 6.20 -15.21
N ALA A 313 -45.25 6.00 -16.26
CA ALA A 313 -45.14 4.83 -17.12
C ALA A 313 -43.83 4.83 -17.94
N VAL A 314 -43.45 6.00 -18.44
CA VAL A 314 -42.20 6.19 -19.19
C VAL A 314 -40.99 6.02 -18.27
N LEU A 315 -41.04 6.61 -17.07
CA LEU A 315 -39.98 6.44 -16.07
C LEU A 315 -39.82 4.97 -15.66
N ARG A 316 -40.91 4.22 -15.47
CA ARG A 316 -40.85 2.79 -15.16
C ARG A 316 -40.20 1.97 -16.28
N ASP A 317 -40.59 2.17 -17.54
CA ASP A 317 -39.98 1.45 -18.66
C ASP A 317 -38.49 1.80 -18.83
N MET A 318 -38.14 3.07 -18.63
CA MET A 318 -36.75 3.53 -18.64
C MET A 318 -35.90 2.82 -17.58
N PHE A 319 -36.32 2.83 -16.32
CA PHE A 319 -35.56 2.22 -15.23
C PHE A 319 -35.63 0.68 -15.23
N ALA A 320 -36.65 0.07 -15.84
CA ALA A 320 -36.68 -1.37 -16.07
C ALA A 320 -35.57 -1.83 -17.02
N ARG A 321 -35.22 -1.02 -18.02
CA ARG A 321 -34.13 -1.30 -18.97
C ARG A 321 -32.76 -0.90 -18.42
N ARG A 322 -32.69 0.22 -17.70
CA ARG A 322 -31.46 0.77 -17.12
C ARG A 322 -31.73 1.20 -15.66
N PRO A 323 -31.54 0.30 -14.69
CA PRO A 323 -31.86 0.58 -13.29
C PRO A 323 -30.98 1.68 -12.66
N VAL A 324 -29.82 1.94 -13.27
CA VAL A 324 -28.92 3.06 -12.94
C VAL A 324 -28.65 3.83 -14.22
N LEU A 325 -28.96 5.13 -14.22
CA LEU A 325 -28.70 6.05 -15.31
C LEU A 325 -27.49 6.91 -15.00
N ARG A 326 -26.65 7.13 -16.01
CA ARG A 326 -25.46 7.98 -15.95
C ARG A 326 -25.63 9.15 -16.90
N ARG A 327 -25.24 10.35 -16.44
CA ARG A 327 -25.23 11.54 -17.31
C ARG A 327 -24.29 11.36 -18.51
N ALA A 328 -23.18 10.64 -18.33
CA ALA A 328 -22.19 10.38 -19.39
C ALA A 328 -22.66 9.38 -20.47
N ASP A 329 -23.64 8.53 -20.15
CA ASP A 329 -24.15 7.51 -21.07
C ASP A 329 -25.31 8.03 -21.94
N LEU A 330 -25.73 9.28 -21.74
CA LEU A 330 -26.79 9.89 -22.53
C LEU A 330 -26.31 10.10 -23.95
N GLN A 331 -26.81 9.27 -24.86
CA GLN A 331 -26.66 9.49 -26.29
C GLN A 331 -27.77 10.44 -26.76
N ALA A 332 -27.41 11.41 -27.59
CA ALA A 332 -28.32 12.44 -28.10
C ALA A 332 -29.49 11.92 -28.98
N ALA A 333 -29.58 10.60 -29.21
CA ALA A 333 -30.57 9.96 -30.08
C ALA A 333 -31.57 9.05 -29.35
N ASP A 334 -31.45 8.88 -28.02
CA ASP A 334 -32.44 8.13 -27.24
C ASP A 334 -33.66 9.03 -27.00
N GLU A 335 -34.89 8.63 -27.37
CA GLU A 335 -36.15 9.35 -27.03
C GLU A 335 -36.33 9.55 -25.51
N VAL A 336 -35.61 8.74 -24.73
CA VAL A 336 -35.58 8.72 -23.27
C VAL A 336 -34.51 9.70 -22.71
N ALA A 337 -33.66 10.25 -23.59
CA ALA A 337 -32.59 11.17 -23.20
C ALA A 337 -33.14 12.48 -22.61
N ASP A 338 -34.29 12.96 -23.08
CA ASP A 338 -34.90 14.21 -22.60
C ASP A 338 -35.39 14.07 -21.15
N TYR A 339 -36.03 12.94 -20.83
CA TYR A 339 -36.47 12.61 -19.46
C TYR A 339 -35.28 12.50 -18.51
N ALA A 340 -34.22 11.81 -18.94
CA ALA A 340 -33.03 11.65 -18.13
C ALA A 340 -32.24 12.97 -18.00
N ALA A 341 -32.12 13.77 -19.07
CA ALA A 341 -31.48 15.08 -19.04
C ALA A 341 -32.21 16.03 -18.09
N PHE A 342 -33.55 16.05 -18.11
CA PHE A 342 -34.34 16.81 -17.15
C PHE A 342 -34.05 16.40 -15.71
N LEU A 343 -33.98 15.10 -15.41
CA LEU A 343 -33.65 14.62 -14.06
C LEU A 343 -32.24 15.05 -13.63
N PHE A 344 -31.24 14.95 -14.53
CA PHE A 344 -29.88 15.35 -14.21
C PHE A 344 -29.72 16.86 -14.02
N ASP A 345 -30.42 17.68 -14.80
CA ASP A 345 -30.35 19.14 -14.69
C ASP A 345 -31.17 19.66 -13.50
N ARG A 346 -32.34 19.08 -13.24
CA ARG A 346 -33.21 19.51 -12.13
C ARG A 346 -32.58 19.26 -10.76
N PHE A 347 -31.89 18.13 -10.61
CA PHE A 347 -31.31 17.69 -9.33
C PHE A 347 -29.78 17.82 -9.28
N GLU A 348 -29.17 18.51 -10.27
CA GLU A 348 -27.70 18.64 -10.42
C GLU A 348 -26.96 17.29 -10.28
N ALA A 349 -27.61 16.22 -10.76
CA ALA A 349 -27.17 14.86 -10.51
C ALA A 349 -26.24 14.35 -11.61
N SER A 350 -25.36 13.43 -11.22
CA SER A 350 -24.51 12.68 -12.13
C SER A 350 -25.08 11.29 -12.42
N HIS A 351 -25.78 10.73 -11.43
CA HIS A 351 -26.37 9.39 -11.43
C HIS A 351 -27.79 9.47 -10.87
N VAL A 352 -28.72 8.73 -11.49
CA VAL A 352 -30.06 8.53 -10.95
C VAL A 352 -30.34 7.04 -10.95
N MET A 353 -30.84 6.51 -9.83
CA MET A 353 -31.14 5.07 -9.70
C MET A 353 -32.54 4.84 -9.14
N LEU A 354 -33.11 3.68 -9.52
CA LEU A 354 -34.40 3.21 -9.01
C LEU A 354 -34.24 2.56 -7.63
N VAL A 355 -35.03 3.01 -6.66
CA VAL A 355 -35.01 2.52 -5.27
C VAL A 355 -36.23 1.69 -4.92
N ALA A 356 -37.42 2.10 -5.37
CA ALA A 356 -38.67 1.37 -5.18
C ALA A 356 -39.55 1.47 -6.44
N GLU A 357 -40.29 0.41 -6.73
CA GLU A 357 -41.20 0.34 -7.89
C GLU A 357 -42.61 0.83 -7.54
N GLU A 358 -43.08 0.56 -6.31
CA GLU A 358 -44.43 0.88 -5.84
C GLU A 358 -44.39 1.34 -4.36
N PRO A 359 -44.52 2.65 -4.05
CA PRO A 359 -44.56 3.78 -5.00
C PRO A 359 -43.21 3.96 -5.73
N LEU A 360 -43.22 4.50 -6.95
CA LEU A 360 -41.99 4.75 -7.72
C LEU A 360 -41.14 5.78 -6.96
N GLN A 361 -39.94 5.36 -6.56
CA GLN A 361 -38.98 6.21 -5.87
C GLN A 361 -37.63 6.12 -6.52
N LEU A 362 -37.06 7.29 -6.80
CA LEU A 362 -35.75 7.44 -7.40
C LEU A 362 -34.79 8.07 -6.40
N LEU A 363 -33.50 7.85 -6.62
CA LEU A 363 -32.43 8.48 -5.86
C LEU A 363 -31.47 9.14 -6.85
N ALA A 364 -31.38 10.46 -6.76
CA ALA A 364 -30.44 11.26 -7.54
C ALA A 364 -29.20 11.55 -6.71
N LEU A 365 -28.02 11.36 -7.31
CA LEU A 365 -26.72 11.44 -6.65
C LEU A 365 -25.75 12.28 -7.48
N ALA A 366 -25.06 13.22 -6.84
CA ALA A 366 -23.90 13.89 -7.43
C ALA A 366 -22.62 13.18 -6.99
N MET A 367 -21.82 12.77 -7.97
CA MET A 367 -20.50 12.21 -7.76
C MET A 367 -19.50 13.04 -8.57
N PRO A 368 -18.33 13.38 -8.00
CA PRO A 368 -17.27 14.03 -8.74
C PRO A 368 -16.89 13.17 -9.95
N SER A 369 -16.85 13.77 -11.16
CA SER A 369 -16.49 13.06 -12.41
C SER A 369 -15.09 12.43 -12.37
N VAL A 370 -14.21 12.91 -11.49
CA VAL A 370 -12.86 12.37 -11.23
C VAL A 370 -12.88 11.07 -10.40
N ALA A 371 -13.99 10.77 -9.71
CA ALA A 371 -14.15 9.58 -8.85
C ALA A 371 -14.93 8.43 -9.53
N ALA A 372 -15.46 8.63 -10.74
CA ALA A 372 -16.20 7.64 -11.51
C ALA A 372 -15.27 6.53 -12.05
N SER A 373 -14.88 5.60 -11.17
CA SER A 373 -14.20 4.37 -11.56
C SER A 373 -15.21 3.28 -11.90
N SER A 374 -14.90 2.39 -12.84
CA SER A 374 -15.77 1.27 -13.24
C SER A 374 -16.19 0.36 -12.07
N ARG A 375 -15.39 0.35 -11.00
CA ARG A 375 -15.70 -0.38 -9.77
C ARG A 375 -16.78 0.31 -8.94
N LEU A 376 -16.71 1.64 -8.79
CA LEU A 376 -17.73 2.41 -8.07
C LEU A 376 -19.10 2.27 -8.76
N GLU A 377 -19.12 2.14 -10.09
CA GLU A 377 -20.34 1.87 -10.86
C GLU A 377 -20.95 0.50 -10.55
N LEU A 378 -20.11 -0.54 -10.44
CA LEU A 378 -20.54 -1.87 -10.02
C LEU A 378 -21.06 -1.85 -8.57
N GLU A 379 -20.43 -1.05 -7.71
CA GLU A 379 -20.88 -0.86 -6.32
C GLU A 379 -22.24 -0.17 -6.30
N LEU A 380 -22.46 0.91 -7.08
CA LEU A 380 -23.76 1.57 -7.22
C LEU A 380 -24.84 0.65 -7.77
N ALA A 381 -24.51 -0.20 -8.74
CA ALA A 381 -25.44 -1.21 -9.24
C ALA A 381 -25.81 -2.24 -8.15
N ALA A 382 -24.86 -2.59 -7.28
CA ALA A 382 -25.13 -3.44 -6.12
C ALA A 382 -26.01 -2.72 -5.08
N VAL A 383 -25.73 -1.44 -4.78
CA VAL A 383 -26.56 -0.61 -3.89
C VAL A 383 -27.99 -0.55 -4.39
N GLN A 384 -28.19 -0.27 -5.68
CA GLN A 384 -29.48 -0.19 -6.33
C GLN A 384 -30.27 -1.51 -6.16
N ARG A 385 -29.62 -2.65 -6.43
CA ARG A 385 -30.25 -3.96 -6.29
C ARG A 385 -30.63 -4.28 -4.85
N MET A 386 -29.78 -3.93 -3.88
CA MET A 386 -30.08 -4.12 -2.47
C MET A 386 -31.25 -3.24 -2.01
N ALA A 387 -31.25 -1.96 -2.40
CA ALA A 387 -32.34 -1.04 -2.09
C ALA A 387 -33.69 -1.55 -2.60
N LEU A 388 -33.71 -2.06 -3.83
CA LEU A 388 -34.90 -2.61 -4.46
C LEU A 388 -35.36 -3.93 -3.81
N LEU A 389 -34.44 -4.76 -3.33
CA LEU A 389 -34.79 -5.96 -2.57
C LEU A 389 -35.38 -5.63 -1.20
N MET A 390 -34.77 -4.70 -0.46
CA MET A 390 -35.25 -4.30 0.86
C MET A 390 -36.64 -3.66 0.81
N THR A 391 -36.91 -2.84 -0.21
CA THR A 391 -38.24 -2.22 -0.39
C THR A 391 -39.30 -3.24 -0.80
N ARG A 392 -38.94 -4.28 -1.55
CA ARG A 392 -39.85 -5.39 -1.88
C ARG A 392 -40.17 -6.31 -0.70
N GLU A 393 -39.25 -6.49 0.25
CA GLU A 393 -39.51 -7.28 1.46
C GLU A 393 -40.31 -6.51 2.52
N ALA A 394 -40.24 -5.17 2.49
CA ALA A 394 -40.98 -4.31 3.41
C ALA A 394 -42.43 -4.00 2.96
N ALA A 395 -42.76 -4.24 1.69
CA ALA A 395 -44.10 -4.11 1.11
C ALA A 395 -44.87 -5.43 1.17
#